data_AF-A0A381NRK9-F1
#
_entry.id   AF-A0A381NRK9-F1
#
_cell.length_a   1.000
_cell.length_b   1.000
_cell.length_c   1.000
_cell.angle_alpha   90.00
_cell.angle_beta   90.00
_cell.angle_gamma   90.00
#
_symmetry.space_group_name_H-M   'P 1'
#
loop_
_entity.id
_entity.type
_entity.pdbx_description
1 polymer ?
#
loop_
_entity_poly.entity_id
_entity_poly.type
_entity_poly.pdbx_seq_one_letter_code
_entity_poly.pdbx_strand_id
1 'polypeptide(L)'
;VQLIFDGGGTKWIEEFSKEHKMTPLPQSLKSSGVIAGVCDYCDTSFGGEKDLLKKKELPLIDEYKGHPSIARLFADGYQTITL
;
A
#
# COMPACT_ATOMS: atom_id res chain seq x y z
N VAL A 1 1.85 -13.82 1.24
CA VAL A 1 1.93 -12.61 2.08
C VAL A 1 1.38 -11.45 1.28
N GLN A 2 0.55 -10.61 1.88
CA GLN A 2 0.03 -9.40 1.25
C GLN A 2 0.48 -8.18 2.07
N LEU A 3 1.17 -7.25 1.42
CA LEU A 3 1.53 -5.96 1.98
C LEU A 3 0.51 -4.91 1.52
N ILE A 4 -0.21 -4.34 2.47
CA ILE A 4 -1.17 -3.26 2.24
C ILE A 4 -0.64 -2.02 2.93
N PHE A 5 -0.55 -0.91 2.19
CA PHE A 5 -0.23 0.39 2.77
C PHE A 5 -1.52 1.02 3.30
N ASP A 6 -1.63 1.12 4.62
CA ASP A 6 -2.77 1.71 5.33
C ASP A 6 -2.30 2.81 6.29
N GLY A 7 -3.22 3.65 6.76
CA GLY A 7 -2.93 4.75 7.66
C GLY A 7 -1.85 5.69 7.12
N GLY A 8 -0.97 6.17 7.99
CA GLY A 8 0.17 7.00 7.59
C GLY A 8 1.20 6.26 6.73
N GLY A 9 1.09 4.92 6.62
CA GLY A 9 1.95 4.10 5.80
C GLY A 9 1.83 4.41 4.30
N THR A 10 0.71 4.97 3.84
CA THR A 10 0.51 5.38 2.44
C THR A 10 1.54 6.42 1.98
N LYS A 11 2.07 7.25 2.89
CA LYS A 11 3.12 8.24 2.58
C LYS A 11 4.44 7.62 2.13
N TRP A 12 4.72 6.36 2.47
CA TRP A 12 5.95 5.70 2.03
C TRP A 12 6.04 5.55 0.51
N ILE A 13 4.91 5.57 -0.20
CA ILE A 13 4.91 5.45 -1.66
C ILE A 13 5.64 6.63 -2.33
N GLU A 14 5.49 7.83 -1.78
CA GLU A 14 6.22 9.02 -2.21
C GLU A 14 7.70 8.93 -1.85
N GLU A 15 8.01 8.53 -0.61
CA GLU A 15 9.40 8.36 -0.16
C GLU A 15 10.18 7.35 -1.01
N PHE A 16 9.53 6.25 -1.44
CA PHE A 16 10.13 5.27 -2.33
C PHE A 16 10.40 5.78 -3.75
N SER A 17 9.90 6.96 -4.11
CA SER A 17 10.21 7.61 -5.39
C SER A 17 11.49 8.44 -5.33
N LYS A 18 11.97 8.74 -4.13
CA LYS A 18 13.22 9.48 -3.91
C LYS A 18 14.38 8.50 -3.92
N GLU A 19 15.55 8.96 -4.32
CA GLU A 19 16.76 8.14 -4.28
C GLU A 19 17.34 8.13 -2.86
N HIS A 20 17.59 6.95 -2.30
CA HIS A 20 18.15 6.77 -0.97
C HIS A 20 18.90 5.43 -0.86
N LYS A 21 19.69 5.25 0.21
CA LYS A 21 20.47 4.01 0.43
C LYS A 21 19.62 2.73 0.50
N MET A 22 18.33 2.84 0.80
CA MET A 22 17.41 1.70 0.87
C MET A 22 16.52 1.56 -0.37
N THR A 23 16.74 2.33 -1.45
CA THR A 23 16.00 2.18 -2.72
C THR A 23 15.94 0.73 -3.25
N PRO A 24 16.93 -0.16 -3.02
CA PRO A 24 16.81 -1.56 -3.39
C PRO A 24 15.65 -2.32 -2.73
N LEU A 25 15.22 -1.91 -1.53
CA LEU A 25 14.14 -2.60 -0.80
C LEU A 25 12.75 -2.36 -1.40
N PRO A 26 12.30 -1.12 -1.68
CA PRO A 26 11.05 -0.90 -2.41
C PRO A 26 11.01 -1.59 -3.77
N GLN A 27 12.15 -1.64 -4.48
CA GLN A 27 12.26 -2.34 -5.75
C GLN A 27 12.06 -3.86 -5.59
N SER A 28 12.64 -4.47 -4.56
CA SER A 28 12.44 -5.91 -4.29
C SER A 28 11.00 -6.22 -3.87
N LEU A 29 10.34 -5.34 -3.11
CA LEU A 29 8.92 -5.46 -2.77
C LEU A 29 8.03 -5.38 -4.02
N LYS A 30 8.29 -4.44 -4.95
CA LYS A 30 7.55 -4.35 -6.21
C LYS A 30 7.78 -5.60 -7.06
N SER A 31 9.02 -6.02 -7.26
CA SER A 31 9.38 -7.16 -8.11
C SER A 31 8.92 -8.51 -7.56
N SER A 32 8.73 -8.64 -6.24
CA SER A 32 8.20 -9.86 -5.61
C SER A 32 6.69 -9.99 -5.71
N GLY A 33 5.97 -8.92 -6.12
CA GLY A 33 4.51 -8.94 -6.24
C GLY A 33 3.76 -9.02 -4.90
N VAL A 34 4.44 -8.78 -3.77
CA VAL A 34 3.83 -8.88 -2.43
C VAL A 34 2.95 -7.67 -2.09
N ILE A 35 3.09 -6.54 -2.80
CA ILE A 35 2.28 -5.35 -2.58
C ILE A 35 0.87 -5.60 -3.14
N ALA A 36 -0.09 -5.76 -2.24
CA ALA A 36 -1.49 -5.99 -2.59
C ALA A 36 -2.22 -4.69 -2.91
N GLY A 37 -1.78 -3.55 -2.35
CA GLY A 37 -2.30 -2.23 -2.71
C GLY A 37 -2.15 -1.18 -1.62
N VAL A 38 -2.77 -0.04 -1.85
CA VAL A 38 -2.76 1.15 -1.01
C VAL A 38 -4.20 1.50 -0.64
N CYS A 39 -4.48 1.74 0.63
CA CYS A 39 -5.81 2.18 1.08
C CYS A 39 -6.19 3.50 0.42
N ASP A 40 -7.33 3.53 -0.29
CA ASP A 40 -7.75 4.70 -1.05
C ASP A 40 -8.10 5.90 -0.18
N TYR A 41 -8.88 5.65 0.88
CA TYR A 41 -9.25 6.68 1.84
C TYR A 41 -8.03 7.26 2.56
N CYS A 42 -7.11 6.41 3.03
CA CYS A 42 -5.92 6.85 3.75
C CYS A 42 -4.99 7.65 2.86
N ASP A 43 -4.73 7.18 1.64
CA ASP A 43 -3.91 7.91 0.67
C ASP A 43 -4.48 9.33 0.45
N THR A 44 -5.78 9.46 0.23
CA THR A 44 -6.45 10.77 0.10
C THR A 44 -6.31 11.60 1.38
N SER A 45 -6.57 11.00 2.55
CA SER A 45 -6.54 11.69 3.85
C SER A 45 -5.15 12.17 4.25
N PHE A 46 -4.10 11.47 3.82
CA PHE A 46 -2.72 11.80 4.10
C PHE A 46 -2.05 12.65 3.00
N GLY A 47 -2.81 13.06 1.98
CA GLY A 47 -2.37 13.98 0.94
C GLY A 47 -1.62 13.34 -0.22
N GLY A 48 -1.81 12.04 -0.44
CA GLY A 48 -1.12 11.27 -1.47
C GLY A 48 -1.51 11.64 -2.90
N GLU A 49 -0.54 11.49 -3.81
CA GLU A 49 -0.73 11.75 -5.24
C GLU A 49 -1.27 10.53 -6.00
N LYS A 50 -2.57 10.51 -6.32
CA LYS A 50 -3.22 9.39 -7.04
C LYS A 50 -2.55 9.04 -8.37
N ASP A 51 -1.99 10.02 -9.07
CA ASP A 51 -1.30 9.79 -10.34
C ASP A 51 0.06 9.10 -10.16
N LEU A 52 0.71 9.28 -9.01
CA LEU A 52 1.91 8.53 -8.65
C LEU A 52 1.60 7.03 -8.50
N LEU A 53 0.48 6.70 -7.86
CA LEU A 53 0.02 5.32 -7.69
C LEU A 53 -0.25 4.65 -9.03
N LYS A 54 -0.96 5.35 -9.94
CA LYS A 54 -1.17 4.88 -11.31
C LYS A 54 0.14 4.65 -12.06
N LYS A 55 1.07 5.62 -12.00
CA LYS A 55 2.39 5.51 -12.65
C LYS A 55 3.22 4.35 -12.11
N LYS A 56 3.07 4.05 -10.82
CA LYS A 56 3.76 2.92 -10.16
C LYS A 56 3.00 1.59 -10.28
N GLU A 57 1.82 1.59 -10.90
CA GLU A 57 0.95 0.42 -11.04
C GLU A 57 0.56 -0.19 -9.68
N LEU A 58 0.36 0.69 -8.69
CA LEU A 58 -0.08 0.29 -7.36
C LEU A 58 -1.60 0.39 -7.26
N PRO A 59 -2.32 -0.71 -6.99
CA PRO A 59 -3.76 -0.69 -6.91
C PRO A 59 -4.23 0.05 -5.67
N LEU A 60 -5.33 0.80 -5.84
CA LEU A 60 -6.08 1.41 -4.75
C LEU A 60 -7.09 0.41 -4.21
N ILE A 61 -7.22 0.32 -2.88
CA ILE A 61 -8.13 -0.59 -2.18
C ILE A 61 -9.20 0.24 -1.46
N ASP A 62 -10.46 -0.02 -1.77
CA ASP A 62 -11.63 0.75 -1.31
C ASP A 62 -12.83 -0.12 -0.86
N GLU A 63 -12.54 -1.34 -0.39
CA GLU A 63 -13.52 -2.42 -0.14
C GLU A 63 -14.58 -2.12 0.93
N TYR A 64 -14.24 -1.37 1.98
CA TYR A 64 -15.13 -1.06 3.10
C TYR A 64 -15.04 0.43 3.44
N LYS A 65 -16.04 1.20 3.02
CA LYS A 65 -16.09 2.66 3.23
C LYS A 65 -14.82 3.38 2.73
N GLY A 66 -14.21 2.90 1.65
CA GLY A 66 -12.96 3.42 1.11
C GLY A 66 -11.67 2.86 1.75
N HIS A 67 -11.79 1.91 2.68
CA HIS A 67 -10.66 1.22 3.32
C HIS A 67 -10.55 -0.25 2.89
N PRO A 68 -9.38 -0.88 3.07
CA PRO A 68 -9.24 -2.33 3.03
C PRO A 68 -10.20 -3.01 4.02
N SER A 69 -10.83 -4.10 3.59
CA SER A 69 -11.66 -4.91 4.46
C SER A 69 -10.81 -5.91 5.23
N ILE A 70 -10.37 -5.52 6.43
CA ILE A 70 -9.62 -6.43 7.31
C ILE A 70 -10.45 -7.68 7.66
N ALA A 71 -11.77 -7.54 7.80
CA ALA A 71 -12.68 -8.66 8.02
C ALA A 71 -12.65 -9.68 6.86
N ARG A 72 -12.57 -9.20 5.61
CA ARG A 72 -12.39 -10.06 4.43
C ARG A 72 -11.05 -10.80 4.51
N LEU A 73 -9.95 -10.11 4.85
CA LEU A 73 -8.64 -10.74 4.98
C LEU A 73 -8.66 -11.89 6.02
N PHE A 74 -9.33 -11.71 7.15
CA PHE A 74 -9.53 -12.78 8.12
C PHE A 74 -10.36 -13.94 7.57
N ALA A 75 -11.45 -13.65 6.86
CA ALA A 75 -12.28 -14.67 6.21
C ALA A 75 -11.52 -15.46 5.14
N ASP A 76 -10.58 -14.80 4.44
CA ASP A 76 -9.68 -15.39 3.46
C ASP A 76 -8.51 -16.17 4.11
N GLY A 77 -8.46 -16.25 5.44
CA GLY A 77 -7.49 -17.04 6.20
C GLY A 77 -6.15 -16.34 6.47
N TYR A 78 -6.05 -15.04 6.25
CA TYR A 78 -4.84 -14.29 6.57
C TYR A 78 -4.71 -14.01 8.08
N GLN A 79 -3.47 -14.02 8.55
CA GLN A 79 -3.09 -13.44 9.83
C GLN A 79 -2.55 -12.03 9.61
N THR A 80 -3.13 -11.03 10.29
CA THR A 80 -2.68 -9.65 10.21
C THR A 80 -1.43 -9.42 11.07
N ILE A 81 -0.45 -8.71 10.50
CA ILE A 81 0.70 -8.13 11.21
C ILE A 81 0.69 -6.63 10.91
N THR A 82 0.72 -5.80 11.94
CA THR A 82 0.73 -4.33 11.83
C THR A 82 2.07 -3.78 12.30
N LEU A 83 2.60 -2.78 11.59
CA LEU A 83 3.91 -2.16 11.82
C LEU A 83 3.80 -0.64 11.95
#